data_AF-A0A0K1F2K6-F1
#
_entry.id   AF-A0A0K1F2K6-F1
#
_cell.length_a   1.000
_cell.length_b   1.000
_cell.length_c   1.000
_cell.angle_alpha   90.00
_cell.angle_beta   90.00
_cell.angle_gamma   90.00
#
_symmetry.space_group_name_H-M   'P 1'
#
loop_
_entity.id
_entity.type
_entity.pdbx_description
1 polymer ?
#
loop_
_entity_poly.entity_id
_entity_poly.type
_entity_poly.pdbx_seq_one_letter_code
_entity_poly.pdbx_strand_id
1 'polypeptide(L)'
;MSFRVIGTGSSLPKRVVTNDDLSQFLDTSDEWIYSRTGIKQRHVCTTEGLDDLAIEASRKAVEVAGIDGSEIDLVVGSTTSPDHVVPAIACVAADAIGAKHCAAFDLFIGCSGFVQGLDVVDGFFARGRAKKALVVAAEKVTSLVDWSDRATCVLFGDGAGAVVLEATDEDPLPMHAWATLDFALTLPGVRSTSPYDQRIGAYGKALTMNGREVFRFAVRAIIEEVNSLVAEAGIDVSDIDHFVFHQANERILASAIKHLGLDDAKVVRRLEDTGNISSACIPLALDTLNRNGGLKRGELICMIGFGAGLSVGSCLTRWEP
;
A
#
# COMPACT_ATOMS: atom_id res chain seq x y z
N MET A 1 -5.54 18.01 15.99
CA MET A 1 -6.42 16.85 15.78
C MET A 1 -5.53 15.77 15.22
N SER A 2 -5.53 14.61 15.86
CA SER A 2 -4.91 13.39 15.34
C SER A 2 -6.00 12.54 14.67
N PHE A 3 -5.68 11.30 14.34
CA PHE A 3 -6.67 10.32 13.92
C PHE A 3 -6.42 8.97 14.56
N ARG A 4 -7.49 8.19 14.66
CA ARG A 4 -7.45 6.78 15.02
C ARG A 4 -8.03 5.91 13.91
N VAL A 5 -7.50 4.70 13.77
CA VAL A 5 -8.05 3.68 12.88
C VAL A 5 -9.18 2.97 13.60
N ILE A 6 -10.41 3.14 13.12
CA ILE A 6 -11.62 2.52 13.71
C ILE A 6 -12.08 1.28 12.94
N GLY A 7 -11.59 1.06 11.73
CA GLY A 7 -11.92 -0.13 10.95
C GLY A 7 -10.87 -0.47 9.91
N THR A 8 -10.71 -1.76 9.64
CA THR A 8 -9.80 -2.28 8.62
C THR A 8 -10.51 -3.30 7.74
N GLY A 9 -10.12 -3.38 6.48
CA GLY A 9 -10.63 -4.38 5.55
C GLY A 9 -9.63 -4.67 4.45
N SER A 10 -9.69 -5.89 3.92
CA SER A 10 -8.87 -6.31 2.79
C SER A 10 -9.62 -7.26 1.86
N SER A 11 -9.16 -7.29 0.61
CA SER A 11 -9.65 -8.17 -0.43
C SER A 11 -8.48 -8.66 -1.29
N LEU A 12 -8.49 -9.96 -1.59
CA LEU A 12 -7.53 -10.60 -2.48
C LEU A 12 -8.30 -11.34 -3.59
N PRO A 13 -7.80 -11.34 -4.83
CA PRO A 13 -8.35 -12.18 -5.90
C PRO A 13 -8.39 -13.66 -5.52
N LYS A 14 -9.31 -14.41 -6.12
CA LYS A 14 -9.45 -15.85 -5.81
C LYS A 14 -8.31 -16.71 -6.34
N ARG A 15 -7.73 -16.36 -7.49
CA ARG A 15 -6.66 -17.15 -8.12
C ARG A 15 -5.34 -16.90 -7.39
N VAL A 16 -4.86 -17.92 -6.71
CA VAL A 16 -3.49 -18.00 -6.18
C VAL A 16 -2.60 -18.57 -7.27
N VAL A 17 -1.48 -17.91 -7.58
CA VAL A 17 -0.44 -18.37 -8.51
C VAL A 17 0.82 -18.70 -7.69
N THR A 18 1.24 -19.95 -7.71
CA THR A 18 2.45 -20.38 -6.98
C THR A 18 3.70 -20.11 -7.81
N ASN A 19 4.89 -20.21 -7.19
CA ASN A 19 6.14 -20.18 -7.96
C ASN A 19 6.25 -21.35 -8.96
N ASP A 20 5.66 -22.50 -8.62
CA ASP A 20 5.62 -23.66 -9.52
C ASP A 20 4.76 -23.38 -10.75
N ASP A 21 3.63 -22.68 -10.60
CA ASP A 21 2.81 -22.21 -11.73
C ASP A 21 3.63 -21.31 -12.68
N LEU A 22 4.45 -20.41 -12.13
CA LEU A 22 5.31 -19.53 -12.92
C LEU A 22 6.40 -20.30 -13.68
N SER A 23 6.95 -21.37 -13.09
CA SER A 23 7.99 -22.19 -13.71
C SER A 23 7.52 -22.95 -14.96
N GLN A 24 6.20 -23.06 -15.19
CA GLN A 24 5.64 -23.73 -16.37
C GLN A 24 5.88 -22.95 -17.67
N PHE A 25 6.11 -21.64 -17.60
CA PHE A 25 6.31 -20.78 -18.77
C PHE A 25 7.48 -19.81 -18.65
N LEU A 26 8.09 -19.67 -17.47
CA LEU A 26 9.30 -18.89 -17.23
C LEU A 26 10.48 -19.81 -16.94
N ASP A 27 11.67 -19.43 -17.41
CA ASP A 27 12.94 -20.00 -16.95
C ASP A 27 13.19 -19.56 -15.50
N THR A 28 12.58 -20.23 -14.53
CA THR A 28 12.67 -19.91 -13.09
C THR A 28 12.33 -21.14 -12.24
N SER A 29 12.45 -21.02 -10.92
CA SER A 29 12.04 -22.05 -9.96
C SER A 29 11.57 -21.44 -8.65
N ASP A 30 10.84 -22.20 -7.83
CA ASP A 30 10.51 -21.79 -6.47
C ASP A 30 11.75 -21.45 -5.65
N GLU A 31 12.80 -22.27 -5.72
CA GLU A 31 14.06 -22.01 -5.03
C GLU A 31 14.67 -20.66 -5.44
N TRP A 32 14.67 -20.36 -6.75
CA TRP A 32 15.22 -19.11 -7.27
C TRP A 32 14.42 -17.89 -6.81
N ILE A 33 13.09 -17.96 -6.86
CA ILE A 33 12.21 -16.85 -6.48
C ILE A 33 12.26 -16.65 -4.97
N TYR A 34 12.04 -17.71 -4.19
CA TYR A 34 11.95 -17.63 -2.73
C TYR A 34 13.25 -17.13 -2.10
N SER A 35 14.41 -17.69 -2.49
CA SER A 35 15.71 -17.26 -1.92
C SER A 35 16.06 -15.80 -2.21
N ARG A 36 15.49 -15.21 -3.27
CA ARG A 36 15.78 -13.82 -3.69
C ARG A 36 14.74 -12.81 -3.23
N THR A 37 13.55 -13.27 -2.87
CA THR A 37 12.40 -12.39 -2.66
C THR A 37 11.61 -12.68 -1.39
N GLY A 38 11.65 -13.91 -0.89
CA GLY A 38 10.78 -14.42 0.17
C GLY A 38 9.37 -14.78 -0.30
N ILE A 39 9.05 -14.64 -1.59
CA ILE A 39 7.70 -14.87 -2.13
C ILE A 39 7.54 -16.35 -2.50
N LYS A 40 6.44 -16.98 -2.04
CA LYS A 40 6.02 -18.34 -2.42
C LYS A 40 4.85 -18.34 -3.40
N GLN A 41 3.94 -17.39 -3.24
CA GLN A 41 2.76 -17.26 -4.08
C GLN A 41 2.29 -15.81 -4.15
N ARG A 42 1.39 -15.54 -5.08
CA ARG A 42 0.69 -14.26 -5.23
C ARG A 42 -0.75 -14.47 -5.65
N HIS A 43 -1.61 -13.50 -5.38
CA HIS A 43 -2.97 -13.48 -5.88
C HIS A 43 -3.03 -12.70 -7.20
N VAL A 44 -3.84 -13.16 -8.15
CA VAL A 44 -3.96 -12.56 -9.50
C VAL A 44 -5.43 -12.44 -9.88
N CYS A 45 -5.86 -11.26 -10.34
CA CYS A 45 -7.20 -11.08 -10.89
C CYS A 45 -7.41 -11.93 -12.15
N THR A 46 -8.55 -12.62 -12.25
CA THR A 46 -8.89 -13.41 -13.45
C THR A 46 -10.21 -12.96 -14.06
N THR A 47 -11.23 -12.83 -13.22
CA THR A 47 -12.55 -12.31 -13.61
C THR A 47 -12.90 -11.03 -12.85
N GLU A 48 -12.16 -10.76 -11.78
CA GLU A 48 -12.31 -9.58 -10.93
C GLU A 48 -11.68 -8.34 -11.58
N GLY A 49 -12.39 -7.22 -11.54
CA GLY A 49 -11.82 -5.89 -11.73
C GLY A 49 -11.04 -5.44 -10.49
N LEU A 50 -10.26 -4.37 -10.64
CA LEU A 50 -9.68 -3.69 -9.48
C LEU A 50 -10.78 -3.05 -8.62
N ASP A 51 -11.83 -2.54 -9.25
CA ASP A 51 -13.00 -1.96 -8.59
C ASP A 51 -13.67 -2.95 -7.63
N ASP A 52 -13.82 -4.22 -8.03
CA ASP A 52 -14.38 -5.29 -7.19
C ASP A 52 -13.58 -5.48 -5.89
N LEU A 53 -12.24 -5.43 -5.98
CA LEU A 53 -11.36 -5.58 -4.83
C LEU A 53 -11.46 -4.39 -3.87
N ALA A 54 -11.46 -3.17 -4.41
CA ALA A 54 -11.59 -1.95 -3.62
C ALA A 54 -12.94 -1.90 -2.90
N ILE A 55 -14.04 -2.19 -3.61
CA ILE A 55 -15.39 -2.26 -3.04
C ILE A 55 -15.42 -3.21 -1.83
N GLU A 56 -14.90 -4.42 -2.01
CA GLU A 56 -14.92 -5.45 -0.98
C GLU A 56 -14.07 -5.06 0.24
N ALA A 57 -12.86 -4.52 0.02
CA ALA A 57 -12.01 -4.03 1.10
C ALA A 57 -12.66 -2.88 1.87
N SER A 58 -13.27 -1.92 1.17
CA SER A 58 -13.96 -0.78 1.77
C SER A 58 -15.19 -1.19 2.57
N ARG A 59 -16.03 -2.09 2.05
CA ARG A 59 -17.19 -2.61 2.79
C ARG A 59 -16.79 -3.29 4.10
N LYS A 60 -15.76 -4.13 4.05
CA LYS A 60 -15.20 -4.78 5.24
C LYS A 60 -14.68 -3.76 6.26
N ALA A 61 -13.98 -2.72 5.81
CA ALA A 61 -13.47 -1.70 6.71
C ALA A 61 -14.59 -0.92 7.41
N VAL A 62 -15.66 -0.56 6.69
CA VAL A 62 -16.84 0.09 7.25
C VAL A 62 -17.61 -0.83 8.19
N GLU A 63 -17.73 -2.12 7.86
CA GLU A 63 -18.35 -3.13 8.72
C GLU A 63 -17.59 -3.26 10.04
N VAL A 64 -16.26 -3.37 10.01
CA VAL A 64 -15.42 -3.43 11.22
C VAL A 64 -15.53 -2.16 12.05
N ALA A 65 -15.62 -0.99 11.39
CA ALA A 65 -15.84 0.29 12.07
C ALA A 65 -17.21 0.40 12.76
N GLY A 66 -18.20 -0.42 12.36
CA GLY A 66 -19.53 -0.39 12.96
C GLY A 66 -20.30 0.91 12.71
N ILE A 67 -19.99 1.62 11.62
CA ILE A 67 -20.62 2.91 11.25
C ILE A 67 -21.48 2.77 10.00
N ASP A 68 -22.38 3.72 9.77
CA ASP A 68 -23.06 3.84 8.49
C ASP A 68 -22.13 4.58 7.49
N GLY A 69 -22.05 4.10 6.25
CA GLY A 69 -21.16 4.72 5.26
C GLY A 69 -21.53 6.17 4.90
N SER A 70 -22.76 6.61 5.18
CA SER A 70 -23.14 8.04 5.07
C SER A 70 -22.43 8.95 6.07
N GLU A 71 -21.76 8.41 7.09
CA GLU A 71 -20.95 9.18 8.04
C GLU A 71 -19.55 9.52 7.50
N ILE A 72 -19.14 8.96 6.36
CA ILE A 72 -17.84 9.21 5.75
C ILE A 72 -17.88 10.51 4.94
N ASP A 73 -17.02 11.47 5.30
CA ASP A 73 -16.94 12.79 4.67
C ASP A 73 -15.88 12.85 3.54
N LEU A 74 -14.94 11.90 3.53
CA LEU A 74 -13.80 11.85 2.63
C LEU A 74 -13.41 10.41 2.26
N VAL A 75 -13.17 10.16 0.99
CA VAL A 75 -12.57 8.92 0.49
C VAL A 75 -11.30 9.26 -0.29
N VAL A 76 -10.17 8.74 0.16
CA VAL A 76 -8.88 8.87 -0.54
C VAL A 76 -8.49 7.50 -1.08
N GLY A 77 -8.39 7.39 -2.40
CA GLY A 77 -7.92 6.20 -3.09
C GLY A 77 -6.41 6.25 -3.34
N SER A 78 -5.76 5.10 -3.40
CA SER A 78 -4.41 4.95 -3.91
C SER A 78 -4.35 3.78 -4.88
N THR A 79 -3.92 4.05 -6.11
CA THR A 79 -3.71 3.02 -7.12
C THR A 79 -2.76 3.51 -8.21
N THR A 80 -2.01 2.59 -8.81
CA THR A 80 -1.27 2.83 -10.06
C THR A 80 -1.79 1.99 -11.23
N SER A 81 -2.84 1.22 -11.00
CA SER A 81 -3.36 0.20 -11.91
C SER A 81 -4.88 0.26 -12.09
N PRO A 82 -5.49 1.46 -12.21
CA PRO A 82 -6.95 1.58 -12.19
C PRO A 82 -7.61 0.93 -13.40
N ASP A 83 -8.82 0.36 -13.20
CA ASP A 83 -9.68 -0.05 -14.32
C ASP A 83 -10.11 1.16 -15.17
N HIS A 84 -10.25 2.32 -14.52
CA HIS A 84 -10.64 3.59 -15.11
C HIS A 84 -9.74 4.74 -14.63
N VAL A 85 -9.20 5.54 -15.54
CA VAL A 85 -8.46 6.77 -15.14
C VAL A 85 -9.41 7.78 -14.48
N VAL A 86 -10.64 7.86 -15.01
CA VAL A 86 -11.77 8.61 -14.43
C VAL A 86 -13.04 7.81 -14.77
N PRO A 87 -13.96 7.56 -13.82
CA PRO A 87 -13.94 7.98 -12.41
C PRO A 87 -12.84 7.30 -11.58
N ALA A 88 -12.46 7.94 -10.47
CA ALA A 88 -11.47 7.45 -9.50
C ALA A 88 -11.97 6.20 -8.74
N ILE A 89 -11.06 5.35 -8.27
CA ILE A 89 -11.42 4.18 -7.45
C ILE A 89 -12.02 4.60 -6.12
N ALA A 90 -11.61 5.76 -5.58
CA ALA A 90 -12.26 6.39 -4.44
C ALA A 90 -13.76 6.64 -4.67
N CYS A 91 -14.17 7.04 -5.89
CA CYS A 91 -15.58 7.26 -6.21
C CYS A 91 -16.36 5.94 -6.22
N VAL A 92 -15.76 4.89 -6.74
CA VAL A 92 -16.34 3.53 -6.76
C VAL A 92 -16.52 3.02 -5.33
N ALA A 93 -15.50 3.16 -4.49
CA ALA A 93 -15.57 2.79 -3.08
C ALA A 93 -16.63 3.61 -2.32
N ALA A 94 -16.68 4.93 -2.54
CA ALA A 94 -17.66 5.82 -1.92
C ALA A 94 -19.11 5.43 -2.25
N ASP A 95 -19.41 5.15 -3.52
CA ASP A 95 -20.74 4.69 -3.92
C ASP A 95 -21.09 3.35 -3.25
N ALA A 96 -20.15 2.40 -3.26
CA ALA A 96 -20.38 1.04 -2.80
C ALA A 96 -20.61 0.90 -1.28
N ILE A 97 -20.12 1.85 -0.48
CA ILE A 97 -20.36 1.93 0.97
C ILE A 97 -21.48 2.92 1.32
N GLY A 98 -22.05 3.64 0.36
CA GLY A 98 -23.13 4.60 0.60
C GLY A 98 -22.69 6.01 1.02
N ALA A 99 -21.42 6.37 0.85
CA ALA A 99 -20.88 7.71 1.12
C ALA A 99 -21.25 8.70 -0.01
N LYS A 100 -22.54 9.06 -0.09
CA LYS A 100 -23.09 9.82 -1.24
C LYS A 100 -22.71 11.30 -1.31
N HIS A 101 -22.19 11.87 -0.23
CA HIS A 101 -21.89 13.30 -0.10
C HIS A 101 -20.49 13.57 0.44
N CYS A 102 -19.52 12.73 0.09
CA CYS A 102 -18.11 12.90 0.44
C CYS A 102 -17.28 13.48 -0.70
N ALA A 103 -16.11 14.05 -0.38
CA ALA A 103 -15.06 14.22 -1.38
C ALA A 103 -14.44 12.85 -1.69
N ALA A 104 -14.19 12.53 -2.96
CA ALA A 104 -13.57 11.28 -3.38
C ALA A 104 -12.56 11.51 -4.50
N PHE A 105 -11.30 11.09 -4.30
CA PHE A 105 -10.23 11.24 -5.29
C PHE A 105 -9.08 10.27 -5.04
N ASP A 106 -8.26 10.04 -6.07
CA ASP A 106 -7.12 9.12 -6.00
C ASP A 106 -5.76 9.83 -5.96
N LEU A 107 -4.80 9.18 -5.30
CA LEU A 107 -3.38 9.51 -5.31
C LEU A 107 -2.63 8.54 -6.22
N PHE A 108 -1.87 9.09 -7.17
CA PHE A 108 -1.05 8.32 -8.11
C PHE A 108 0.44 8.45 -7.76
N ILE A 109 0.89 7.77 -6.69
CA ILE A 109 2.26 7.90 -6.14
C ILE A 109 2.93 6.55 -5.82
N GLY A 110 2.52 5.48 -6.51
CA GLY A 110 3.10 4.15 -6.35
C GLY A 110 2.93 3.58 -4.94
N CYS A 111 3.89 2.74 -4.55
CA CYS A 111 3.76 1.90 -3.36
C CYS A 111 3.73 2.66 -2.01
N SER A 112 4.08 3.95 -1.97
CA SER A 112 3.94 4.79 -0.78
C SER A 112 2.53 5.38 -0.60
N GLY A 113 1.66 5.21 -1.59
CA GLY A 113 0.43 5.99 -1.71
C GLY A 113 -0.60 5.77 -0.60
N PHE A 114 -0.62 4.60 0.04
CA PHE A 114 -1.47 4.40 1.22
C PHE A 114 -1.10 5.34 2.37
N VAL A 115 0.19 5.40 2.74
CA VAL A 115 0.66 6.23 3.86
C VAL A 115 0.56 7.72 3.51
N GLN A 116 0.86 8.10 2.27
CA GLN A 116 0.59 9.49 1.83
C GLN A 116 -0.91 9.81 1.79
N GLY A 117 -1.77 8.81 1.59
CA GLY A 117 -3.22 8.94 1.76
C GLY A 117 -3.62 9.28 3.18
N LEU A 118 -2.94 8.70 4.18
CA LEU A 118 -3.13 9.06 5.60
C LEU A 118 -2.74 10.53 5.83
N ASP A 119 -1.63 10.99 5.25
CA ASP A 119 -1.17 12.39 5.33
C ASP A 119 -2.20 13.38 4.76
N VAL A 120 -2.77 13.04 3.60
CA VAL A 120 -3.84 13.84 3.01
C VAL A 120 -5.07 13.88 3.91
N VAL A 121 -5.50 12.75 4.49
CA VAL A 121 -6.64 12.71 5.41
C VAL A 121 -6.39 13.55 6.66
N ASP A 122 -5.20 13.44 7.26
CA ASP A 122 -4.81 14.24 8.44
C ASP A 122 -4.94 15.74 8.16
N GLY A 123 -4.49 16.20 7.00
CA GLY A 123 -4.67 17.59 6.57
C GLY A 123 -6.16 18.01 6.46
N PHE A 124 -7.06 17.12 6.05
CA PHE A 124 -8.50 17.40 6.02
C PHE A 124 -9.11 17.45 7.43
N PHE A 125 -8.67 16.57 8.34
CA PHE A 125 -9.09 16.58 9.75
C PHE A 125 -8.59 17.82 10.47
N ALA A 126 -7.31 18.19 10.32
CA ALA A 126 -6.72 19.38 10.92
C ALA A 126 -7.44 20.68 10.49
N ARG A 127 -8.05 20.69 9.30
CA ARG A 127 -8.86 21.81 8.78
C ARG A 127 -10.34 21.73 9.12
N GLY A 128 -10.79 20.70 9.84
CA GLY A 128 -12.20 20.46 10.18
C GLY A 128 -13.09 20.22 8.97
N ARG A 129 -12.53 19.72 7.85
CA ARG A 129 -13.26 19.47 6.60
C ARG A 129 -13.85 18.07 6.50
N ALA A 130 -13.41 17.17 7.36
CA ALA A 130 -13.91 15.81 7.50
C ALA A 130 -13.82 15.40 8.98
N LYS A 131 -14.65 14.46 9.42
CA LYS A 131 -14.59 13.82 10.73
C LYS A 131 -14.31 12.32 10.60
N LYS A 132 -14.87 11.68 9.57
CA LYS A 132 -14.54 10.30 9.22
C LYS A 132 -14.09 10.22 7.77
N ALA A 133 -13.08 9.41 7.53
CA ALA A 133 -12.53 9.20 6.19
C ALA A 133 -12.26 7.73 5.93
N LEU A 134 -12.35 7.33 4.67
CA LEU A 134 -11.89 6.03 4.18
C LEU A 134 -10.61 6.26 3.37
N VAL A 135 -9.56 5.52 3.69
CA VAL A 135 -8.39 5.40 2.79
C VAL A 135 -8.41 4.00 2.21
N VAL A 136 -8.49 3.89 0.88
CA VAL A 136 -8.48 2.61 0.16
C VAL A 136 -7.27 2.56 -0.77
N ALA A 137 -6.46 1.52 -0.64
CA ALA A 137 -5.37 1.24 -1.56
C ALA A 137 -5.67 -0.07 -2.28
N ALA A 138 -5.67 -0.04 -3.61
CA ALA A 138 -6.01 -1.19 -4.42
C ALA A 138 -5.11 -1.25 -5.65
N GLU A 139 -4.54 -2.42 -5.90
CA GLU A 139 -3.58 -2.62 -6.98
C GLU A 139 -3.84 -3.92 -7.74
N LYS A 140 -3.84 -3.82 -9.06
CA LYS A 140 -3.80 -4.91 -10.03
C LYS A 140 -2.48 -4.86 -10.80
N VAL A 141 -1.36 -4.92 -10.07
CA VAL A 141 -0.02 -4.72 -10.63
C VAL A 141 0.34 -5.78 -11.66
N THR A 142 -0.27 -6.97 -11.58
CA THR A 142 -0.05 -8.06 -12.55
C THR A 142 -0.50 -7.69 -13.98
N SER A 143 -1.38 -6.69 -14.11
CA SER A 143 -1.77 -6.13 -15.41
C SER A 143 -0.74 -5.18 -16.01
N LEU A 144 0.26 -4.77 -15.21
CA LEU A 144 1.27 -3.77 -15.56
C LEU A 144 2.66 -4.38 -15.82
N VAL A 145 2.89 -5.65 -15.50
CA VAL A 145 4.19 -6.32 -15.66
C VAL A 145 4.33 -7.00 -17.02
N ASP A 146 5.57 -7.17 -17.46
CA ASP A 146 5.88 -8.05 -18.60
C ASP A 146 6.03 -9.48 -18.09
N TRP A 147 5.06 -10.33 -18.38
CA TRP A 147 5.06 -11.74 -17.96
C TRP A 147 6.16 -12.60 -18.58
N SER A 148 6.91 -12.08 -19.57
CA SER A 148 8.13 -12.72 -20.08
C SER A 148 9.39 -12.29 -19.32
N ASP A 149 9.32 -11.19 -18.55
CA ASP A 149 10.43 -10.71 -17.72
C ASP A 149 10.38 -11.28 -16.30
N ARG A 150 11.08 -12.39 -16.10
CA ARG A 150 11.22 -13.03 -14.78
C ARG A 150 11.82 -12.12 -13.70
N ALA A 151 12.50 -11.03 -14.05
CA ALA A 151 13.11 -10.12 -13.07
C ALA A 151 12.07 -9.26 -12.33
N THR A 152 10.88 -9.08 -12.92
CA THR A 152 9.82 -8.23 -12.38
C THR A 152 8.52 -8.99 -12.14
N CYS A 153 8.03 -9.80 -13.09
CA CYS A 153 6.68 -10.39 -13.00
C CYS A 153 6.50 -11.34 -11.80
N VAL A 154 7.57 -11.97 -11.33
CA VAL A 154 7.54 -12.86 -10.16
C VAL A 154 7.34 -12.12 -8.84
N LEU A 155 7.54 -10.80 -8.81
CA LEU A 155 7.52 -10.00 -7.59
C LEU A 155 6.12 -9.57 -7.18
N PHE A 156 5.24 -9.35 -8.15
CA PHE A 156 4.01 -8.62 -7.92
C PHE A 156 2.78 -9.53 -7.84
N GLY A 157 1.78 -9.07 -7.11
CA GLY A 157 0.44 -9.63 -7.06
C GLY A 157 -0.61 -8.53 -7.17
N ASP A 158 -1.86 -8.92 -6.97
CA ASP A 158 -3.01 -8.02 -6.92
C ASP A 158 -3.72 -8.11 -5.56
N GLY A 159 -4.33 -7.01 -5.14
CA GLY A 159 -5.04 -6.94 -3.87
C GLY A 159 -5.53 -5.54 -3.52
N ALA A 160 -6.36 -5.46 -2.49
CA ALA A 160 -6.82 -4.21 -1.91
C ALA A 160 -6.84 -4.25 -0.39
N GLY A 161 -6.60 -3.11 0.23
CA GLY A 161 -6.75 -2.87 1.66
C GLY A 161 -7.36 -1.50 1.91
N ALA A 162 -8.17 -1.38 2.95
CA ALA A 162 -8.83 -0.14 3.31
C ALA A 162 -8.83 0.07 4.83
N VAL A 163 -8.79 1.32 5.25
CA VAL A 163 -8.94 1.73 6.66
C VAL A 163 -9.95 2.84 6.79
N VAL A 164 -10.76 2.77 7.84
CA VAL A 164 -11.63 3.87 8.27
C VAL A 164 -10.93 4.62 9.38
N LEU A 165 -10.84 5.94 9.23
CA LEU A 165 -10.19 6.85 10.15
C LEU A 165 -11.23 7.78 10.77
N GLU A 166 -11.07 8.08 12.04
CA GLU A 166 -11.85 9.09 12.76
C GLU A 166 -10.92 10.14 13.37
N ALA A 167 -11.27 11.41 13.19
CA ALA A 167 -10.55 12.52 13.79
C ALA A 167 -10.66 12.49 15.33
N THR A 168 -9.57 12.78 16.02
CA THR A 168 -9.52 12.88 17.48
C THR A 168 -8.94 14.21 17.93
N ASP A 169 -9.26 14.62 19.15
CA ASP A 169 -8.69 15.81 19.78
C ASP A 169 -7.31 15.55 20.41
N GLU A 170 -6.75 14.35 20.21
CA GLU A 170 -5.41 14.02 20.70
C GLU A 170 -4.31 14.73 19.92
N ASP A 171 -3.12 14.77 20.52
CA ASP A 171 -1.93 15.31 19.86
C ASP A 171 -1.54 14.42 18.66
N PRO A 172 -1.25 15.03 17.50
CA PRO A 172 -0.85 14.28 16.31
C PRO A 172 0.50 13.59 16.54
N LEU A 173 0.63 12.38 16.02
CA LEU A 173 1.90 11.68 15.95
C LEU A 173 2.64 12.05 14.66
N PRO A 174 3.99 11.96 14.63
CA PRO A 174 4.77 12.35 13.45
C PRO A 174 4.40 11.57 12.19
N MET A 175 4.43 12.29 11.07
CA MET A 175 4.17 11.76 9.73
C MET A 175 4.96 12.56 8.70
N HIS A 176 5.54 11.87 7.72
CA HIS A 176 6.26 12.48 6.61
C HIS A 176 5.74 11.96 5.27
N ALA A 177 5.71 12.84 4.27
CA ALA A 177 5.45 12.50 2.89
C ALA A 177 6.38 13.28 1.98
N TRP A 178 7.12 12.59 1.11
CA TRP A 178 7.98 13.23 0.13
C TRP A 178 8.15 12.39 -1.14
N ALA A 179 8.51 13.05 -2.23
CA ALA A 179 8.84 12.43 -3.49
C ALA A 179 9.92 13.23 -4.23
N THR A 180 10.75 12.53 -4.98
CA THR A 180 11.70 13.10 -5.94
C THR A 180 11.39 12.60 -7.35
N LEU A 181 12.06 13.11 -8.38
CA LEU A 181 12.01 12.54 -9.72
C LEU A 181 13.17 11.54 -9.90
N ASP A 182 12.82 10.31 -10.23
CA ASP A 182 13.74 9.21 -10.51
C ASP A 182 13.03 8.19 -11.44
N PHE A 183 13.80 7.45 -12.23
CA PHE A 183 13.28 6.49 -13.21
C PHE A 183 13.68 5.04 -12.91
N ALA A 184 14.25 4.75 -11.74
CA ALA A 184 14.62 3.41 -11.29
C ALA A 184 13.43 2.47 -11.13
N LEU A 185 12.22 3.00 -10.95
CA LEU A 185 10.97 2.25 -11.04
C LEU A 185 9.97 3.11 -11.79
N THR A 186 9.62 2.68 -13.00
CA THR A 186 8.80 3.48 -13.92
C THR A 186 7.64 2.65 -14.44
N LEU A 187 6.43 3.21 -14.39
CA LEU A 187 5.27 2.71 -15.11
C LEU A 187 4.91 3.72 -16.22
N PRO A 188 4.86 3.30 -17.49
CA PRO A 188 4.39 4.14 -18.58
C PRO A 188 2.95 4.60 -18.35
N GLY A 189 2.66 5.88 -18.61
CA GLY A 189 1.31 6.43 -18.52
C GLY A 189 0.36 5.94 -19.62
N VAL A 190 -0.84 6.51 -19.65
CA VAL A 190 -1.87 6.20 -20.66
C VAL A 190 -1.30 6.38 -22.07
N ARG A 191 -1.43 5.34 -22.89
CA ARG A 191 -0.96 5.36 -24.28
C ARG A 191 -1.82 6.32 -25.09
N SER A 192 -1.18 7.30 -25.71
CA SER A 192 -1.83 8.20 -26.65
C SER A 192 -2.38 7.43 -27.84
N THR A 193 -3.64 7.70 -28.18
CA THR A 193 -4.32 7.20 -29.38
C THR A 193 -4.49 8.29 -30.45
N SER A 194 -3.94 9.48 -30.19
CA SER A 194 -4.04 10.62 -31.10
C SER A 194 -3.19 10.39 -32.35
N PRO A 195 -3.74 10.50 -33.57
CA PRO A 195 -2.96 10.36 -34.80
C PRO A 195 -1.91 11.47 -34.98
N TYR A 196 -1.93 12.49 -34.13
CA TYR A 196 -0.98 13.62 -34.14
C TYR A 196 0.19 13.44 -33.17
N ASP A 197 0.14 12.41 -32.30
CA ASP A 197 1.22 12.18 -31.34
C ASP A 197 2.39 11.45 -31.99
N GLN A 198 3.44 12.20 -32.31
CA GLN A 198 4.67 11.67 -32.89
C GLN A 198 5.50 10.84 -31.90
N ARG A 199 5.10 10.80 -30.62
CA ARG A 199 5.75 9.99 -29.57
C ARG A 199 5.02 8.68 -29.29
N ILE A 200 4.03 8.29 -30.12
CA ILE A 200 3.40 6.97 -30.00
C ILE A 200 4.49 5.89 -30.02
N GLY A 201 4.52 5.09 -28.95
CA GLY A 201 5.52 4.03 -28.78
C GLY A 201 6.87 4.48 -28.20
N ALA A 202 7.07 5.76 -27.87
CA ALA A 202 8.28 6.25 -27.22
C ALA A 202 8.47 5.70 -25.79
N TYR A 203 7.39 5.25 -25.15
CA TYR A 203 7.41 4.65 -23.82
C TYR A 203 7.16 3.13 -23.89
N GLY A 204 7.72 2.41 -22.92
CA GLY A 204 7.55 0.98 -22.74
C GLY A 204 6.08 0.55 -22.58
N LYS A 205 5.83 -0.77 -22.61
CA LYS A 205 4.46 -1.33 -22.43
C LYS A 205 4.16 -1.74 -20.99
N ALA A 206 5.19 -1.95 -20.20
CA ALA A 206 5.11 -2.53 -18.87
C ALA A 206 5.96 -1.72 -17.89
N LEU A 207 5.76 -2.01 -16.62
CA LEU A 207 6.59 -1.57 -15.51
C LEU A 207 8.05 -1.99 -15.75
N THR A 208 8.97 -1.06 -15.53
CA THR A 208 10.42 -1.30 -15.60
C THR A 208 11.06 -0.98 -14.26
N MET A 209 12.02 -1.80 -13.83
CA MET A 209 12.67 -1.63 -12.54
C MET A 209 14.18 -1.88 -12.60
N ASN A 210 14.96 -0.95 -12.08
CA ASN A 210 16.34 -1.19 -11.66
C ASN A 210 16.35 -1.66 -10.20
N GLY A 211 16.24 -2.98 -10.02
CA GLY A 211 16.11 -3.57 -8.68
C GLY A 211 17.26 -3.25 -7.72
N ARG A 212 18.47 -2.95 -8.21
CA ARG A 212 19.60 -2.56 -7.35
C ARG A 212 19.41 -1.17 -6.76
N GLU A 213 19.00 -0.20 -7.57
CA GLU A 213 18.73 1.16 -7.09
C GLU A 213 17.54 1.17 -6.13
N VAL A 214 16.45 0.49 -6.49
CA VAL A 214 15.25 0.37 -5.65
C VAL A 214 15.59 -0.29 -4.31
N PHE A 215 16.37 -1.38 -4.30
CA PHE A 215 16.80 -2.03 -3.07
C PHE A 215 17.60 -1.07 -2.16
N ARG A 216 18.59 -0.36 -2.71
CA ARG A 216 19.43 0.57 -1.93
C ARG A 216 18.62 1.72 -1.36
N PHE A 217 17.72 2.28 -2.16
CA PHE A 217 16.79 3.32 -1.73
C PHE A 217 15.89 2.82 -0.61
N ALA A 218 15.23 1.68 -0.79
CA ALA A 218 14.23 1.17 0.15
C ALA A 218 14.82 0.90 1.54
N VAL A 219 15.99 0.24 1.60
CA VAL A 219 16.68 -0.02 2.87
C VAL A 219 17.02 1.29 3.57
N ARG A 220 17.56 2.27 2.83
CA ARG A 220 17.91 3.57 3.38
C ARG A 220 16.68 4.33 3.89
N ALA A 221 15.62 4.37 3.09
CA ALA A 221 14.37 5.05 3.44
C ALA A 221 13.76 4.50 4.74
N ILE A 222 13.66 3.18 4.90
CA ILE A 222 13.13 2.59 6.15
C ILE A 222 13.98 3.02 7.35
N ILE A 223 15.31 2.95 7.23
CA ILE A 223 16.22 3.31 8.34
C ILE A 223 16.10 4.79 8.70
N GLU A 224 16.13 5.67 7.71
CA GLU A 224 16.06 7.13 7.91
C GLU A 224 14.71 7.53 8.51
N GLU A 225 13.61 7.01 7.97
CA GLU A 225 12.26 7.36 8.43
C GLU A 225 11.96 6.82 9.84
N VAL A 226 12.32 5.57 10.17
CA VAL A 226 12.13 5.07 11.55
C VAL A 226 12.86 5.97 12.54
N ASN A 227 14.13 6.31 12.29
CA ASN A 227 14.91 7.16 13.18
C ASN A 227 14.34 8.58 13.26
N SER A 228 13.85 9.14 12.16
CA SER A 228 13.26 10.48 12.14
C SER A 228 11.95 10.53 12.93
N LEU A 229 11.06 9.55 12.73
CA LEU A 229 9.77 9.48 13.41
C LEU A 229 9.93 9.37 14.93
N VAL A 230 10.81 8.48 15.41
CA VAL A 230 11.02 8.31 16.86
C VAL A 230 11.70 9.51 17.49
N ALA A 231 12.62 10.16 16.77
CA ALA A 231 13.28 11.38 17.24
C ALA A 231 12.30 12.55 17.37
N GLU A 232 11.39 12.71 16.41
CA GLU A 232 10.35 13.76 16.47
C GLU A 232 9.30 13.46 17.55
N ALA A 233 8.91 12.20 17.72
CA ALA A 233 7.99 11.77 18.77
C ALA A 233 8.62 11.79 20.17
N GLY A 234 9.95 11.87 20.28
CA GLY A 234 10.67 11.82 21.56
C GLY A 234 10.57 10.45 22.26
N ILE A 235 10.55 9.36 21.49
CA ILE A 235 10.44 7.97 21.98
C ILE A 235 11.63 7.13 21.52
N ASP A 236 11.78 5.93 22.08
CA ASP A 236 12.75 4.95 21.60
C ASP A 236 12.13 4.01 20.55
N VAL A 237 12.95 3.47 19.64
CA VAL A 237 12.50 2.48 18.64
C VAL A 237 11.86 1.25 19.30
N SER A 238 12.28 0.90 20.51
CA SER A 238 11.71 -0.21 21.28
C SER A 238 10.27 0.01 21.74
N ASP A 239 9.82 1.27 21.79
CA ASP A 239 8.46 1.64 22.20
C ASP A 239 7.41 1.41 21.11
N ILE A 240 7.85 1.13 19.87
CA ILE A 240 6.97 0.73 18.78
C ILE A 240 6.58 -0.74 18.97
N ASP A 241 5.29 -1.02 18.96
CA ASP A 241 4.74 -2.37 19.12
C ASP A 241 4.71 -3.14 17.81
N HIS A 242 4.38 -2.45 16.70
CA HIS A 242 4.27 -3.07 15.38
C HIS A 242 4.91 -2.22 14.28
N PHE A 243 5.69 -2.87 13.42
CA PHE A 243 6.26 -2.29 12.22
C PHE A 243 5.56 -2.87 10.99
N VAL A 244 4.84 -2.01 10.27
CA VAL A 244 4.09 -2.37 9.06
C VAL A 244 4.71 -1.66 7.86
N PHE A 245 5.80 -2.23 7.37
CA PHE A 245 6.53 -1.71 6.22
C PHE A 245 5.94 -2.21 4.90
N HIS A 246 6.16 -1.47 3.82
CA HIS A 246 5.83 -1.92 2.47
C HIS A 246 6.55 -3.24 2.13
N GLN A 247 5.74 -4.22 1.73
CA GLN A 247 6.15 -5.59 1.43
C GLN A 247 6.63 -5.69 -0.02
N ALA A 248 7.87 -5.26 -0.28
CA ALA A 248 8.45 -5.30 -1.62
C ALA A 248 9.33 -6.53 -1.88
N ASN A 249 10.18 -6.85 -0.92
CA ASN A 249 11.16 -7.93 -0.98
C ASN A 249 11.65 -8.25 0.44
N GLU A 250 11.69 -9.51 0.81
CA GLU A 250 12.09 -9.95 2.15
C GLU A 250 13.50 -9.48 2.52
N ARG A 251 14.41 -9.43 1.55
CA ARG A 251 15.80 -9.00 1.79
C ARG A 251 15.90 -7.52 2.13
N ILE A 252 14.97 -6.68 1.65
CA ILE A 252 14.90 -5.26 2.03
C ILE A 252 14.53 -5.18 3.52
N LEU A 253 13.45 -5.87 3.90
CA LEU A 253 12.96 -5.91 5.27
C LEU A 253 14.04 -6.45 6.22
N ALA A 254 14.60 -7.62 5.93
CA ALA A 254 15.66 -8.24 6.73
C ALA A 254 16.89 -7.32 6.89
N SER A 255 17.27 -6.57 5.84
CA SER A 255 18.38 -5.62 5.93
C SER A 255 18.06 -4.42 6.82
N ALA A 256 16.86 -3.86 6.72
CA ALA A 256 16.43 -2.73 7.55
C ALA A 256 16.29 -3.14 9.03
N ILE A 257 15.64 -4.28 9.29
CA ILE A 257 15.46 -4.87 10.63
C ILE A 257 16.80 -5.06 11.32
N LYS A 258 17.76 -5.68 10.63
CA LYS A 258 19.10 -5.90 11.18
C LYS A 258 19.82 -4.59 11.50
N HIS A 259 19.65 -3.57 10.67
CA HIS A 259 20.33 -2.28 10.88
C HIS A 259 19.73 -1.49 12.05
N LEU A 260 18.41 -1.51 12.16
CA LEU A 260 17.65 -0.85 13.23
C LEU A 260 17.64 -1.64 14.54
N GLY A 261 18.06 -2.91 14.53
CA GLY A 261 18.02 -3.78 15.71
C GLY A 261 16.59 -4.11 16.15
N LEU A 262 15.64 -4.18 15.21
CA LEU A 262 14.24 -4.46 15.52
C LEU A 262 14.04 -5.90 15.97
N ASP A 263 13.09 -6.11 16.87
CA ASP A 263 12.54 -7.44 17.12
C ASP A 263 11.74 -7.88 15.89
N ASP A 264 12.16 -8.99 15.26
CA ASP A 264 11.53 -9.52 14.06
C ASP A 264 10.05 -9.91 14.32
N ALA A 265 9.71 -10.28 15.56
CA ALA A 265 8.34 -10.60 15.94
C ALA A 265 7.38 -9.40 15.88
N LYS A 266 7.91 -8.17 15.93
CA LYS A 266 7.13 -6.93 15.79
C LYS A 266 6.92 -6.51 14.34
N VAL A 267 7.57 -7.17 13.37
CA VAL A 267 7.47 -6.82 11.95
C VAL A 267 6.39 -7.65 11.27
N VAL A 268 5.36 -7.00 10.75
CA VAL A 268 4.25 -7.69 10.09
C VAL A 268 4.65 -8.08 8.68
N ARG A 269 4.40 -9.35 8.31
CA ARG A 269 4.79 -9.93 7.02
C ARG A 269 3.63 -10.61 6.33
N ARG A 270 3.40 -10.24 5.07
CA ARG A 270 2.43 -10.87 4.15
C ARG A 270 3.02 -11.14 2.77
N LEU A 271 4.26 -10.69 2.54
CA LEU A 271 4.94 -10.85 1.25
C LEU A 271 4.98 -12.29 0.75
N GLU A 272 5.17 -13.25 1.65
CA GLU A 272 5.33 -14.67 1.29
C GLU A 272 4.14 -15.20 0.50
N ASP A 273 2.92 -14.81 0.89
CA ASP A 273 1.69 -15.32 0.30
C ASP A 273 0.89 -14.31 -0.54
N THR A 274 1.26 -13.03 -0.54
CA THR A 274 0.65 -12.04 -1.43
C THR A 274 1.54 -11.60 -2.59
N GLY A 275 2.86 -11.75 -2.47
CA GLY A 275 3.80 -10.96 -3.27
C GLY A 275 3.68 -9.46 -2.97
N ASN A 276 4.28 -8.64 -3.82
CA ASN A 276 4.20 -7.18 -3.76
C ASN A 276 2.90 -6.69 -4.43
N ILE A 277 1.94 -6.25 -3.62
CA ILE A 277 0.68 -5.63 -4.07
C ILE A 277 0.73 -4.10 -3.99
N SER A 278 1.91 -3.52 -4.17
CA SER A 278 2.20 -2.08 -4.17
C SER A 278 1.59 -1.34 -2.96
N SER A 279 0.78 -0.31 -3.17
CA SER A 279 0.20 0.53 -2.11
C SER A 279 -0.72 -0.26 -1.17
N ALA A 280 -1.29 -1.38 -1.60
CA ALA A 280 -2.17 -2.22 -0.80
C ALA A 280 -1.45 -3.08 0.25
N CYS A 281 -0.11 -3.19 0.21
CA CYS A 281 0.66 -4.05 1.12
C CYS A 281 0.43 -3.69 2.60
N ILE A 282 0.51 -2.41 2.93
CA ILE A 282 0.42 -1.91 4.31
C ILE A 282 -0.99 -2.09 4.87
N PRO A 283 -2.08 -1.62 4.22
CA PRO A 283 -3.41 -1.79 4.79
C PRO A 283 -3.85 -3.25 4.84
N LEU A 284 -3.40 -4.11 3.91
CA LEU A 284 -3.66 -5.55 3.99
C LEU A 284 -2.94 -6.19 5.18
N ALA A 285 -1.67 -5.83 5.42
CA ALA A 285 -0.92 -6.30 6.58
C ALA A 285 -1.55 -5.84 7.90
N LEU A 286 -2.00 -4.58 7.97
CA LEU A 286 -2.69 -4.03 9.12
C LEU A 286 -4.04 -4.75 9.38
N ASP A 287 -4.84 -4.98 8.34
CA ASP A 287 -6.09 -5.73 8.46
C ASP A 287 -5.86 -7.17 8.93
N THR A 288 -4.81 -7.82 8.43
CA THR A 288 -4.44 -9.18 8.87
C THR A 288 -4.07 -9.20 10.35
N LEU A 289 -3.28 -8.22 10.79
CA LEU A 289 -2.88 -8.11 12.19
C LEU A 289 -4.09 -7.86 13.11
N ASN A 290 -4.99 -6.98 12.71
CA ASN A 290 -6.24 -6.71 13.44
C ASN A 290 -7.11 -7.99 13.55
N ARG A 291 -7.39 -8.65 12.43
CA ARG A 291 -8.28 -9.84 12.38
C ARG A 291 -7.74 -11.04 13.15
N ASN A 292 -6.42 -11.15 13.26
CA ASN A 292 -5.78 -12.21 14.04
C ASN A 292 -5.70 -11.90 15.54
N GLY A 293 -6.27 -10.77 15.99
CA GLY A 293 -6.21 -10.33 17.40
C GLY A 293 -4.81 -9.90 17.84
N GLY A 294 -3.94 -9.54 16.88
CA GLY A 294 -2.57 -9.13 17.15
C GLY A 294 -2.43 -7.69 17.63
N LEU A 295 -3.46 -6.87 17.48
CA LEU A 295 -3.50 -5.47 17.90
C LEU A 295 -4.25 -5.30 19.22
N LYS A 296 -3.66 -4.56 20.15
CA LYS A 296 -4.31 -4.13 21.40
C LYS A 296 -4.43 -2.63 21.45
N ARG A 297 -5.51 -2.15 22.09
CA ARG A 297 -5.75 -0.72 22.27
C ARG A 297 -4.55 -0.03 22.92
N GLY A 298 -4.11 1.07 22.33
CA GLY A 298 -2.99 1.88 22.79
C GLY A 298 -1.64 1.51 22.20
N GLU A 299 -1.52 0.37 21.51
CA GLU A 299 -0.28 -0.06 20.87
C GLU A 299 0.14 0.92 19.75
N LEU A 300 1.44 1.14 19.63
CA LEU A 300 2.03 2.06 18.67
C LEU A 300 2.45 1.32 17.39
N ILE A 301 1.99 1.83 16.26
CA ILE A 301 2.24 1.24 14.94
C ILE A 301 3.08 2.23 14.12
N CYS A 302 4.19 1.73 13.57
CA CYS A 302 5.01 2.45 12.60
C CYS A 302 4.73 1.90 11.19
N MET A 303 4.25 2.78 10.30
CA MET A 303 3.98 2.45 8.90
C MET A 303 4.95 3.18 8.00
N ILE A 304 5.58 2.46 7.07
CA ILE A 304 6.48 3.06 6.07
C ILE A 304 6.22 2.46 4.69
N GLY A 305 5.69 3.28 3.81
CA GLY A 305 5.56 3.01 2.38
C GLY A 305 6.69 3.66 1.59
N PHE A 306 7.24 2.93 0.63
CA PHE A 306 8.29 3.43 -0.26
C PHE A 306 8.08 2.89 -1.67
N GLY A 307 8.33 3.68 -2.70
CA GLY A 307 8.05 3.24 -4.07
C GLY A 307 8.50 4.18 -5.17
N ALA A 308 7.83 4.07 -6.33
CA ALA A 308 8.10 4.87 -7.51
C ALA A 308 7.86 6.36 -7.25
N GLY A 309 8.74 7.18 -7.81
CA GLY A 309 8.93 8.58 -7.43
C GLY A 309 10.42 8.90 -7.64
N LEU A 310 11.38 8.55 -6.79
CA LEU A 310 11.17 7.71 -5.62
C LEU A 310 10.42 8.47 -4.53
N SER A 311 9.53 7.77 -3.87
CA SER A 311 8.58 8.35 -2.93
C SER A 311 8.61 7.58 -1.62
N VAL A 312 8.31 8.30 -0.55
CA VAL A 312 8.19 7.75 0.80
C VAL A 312 6.96 8.38 1.48
N GLY A 313 6.24 7.56 2.22
CA GLY A 313 5.28 7.99 3.22
C GLY A 313 5.58 7.22 4.49
N SER A 314 5.69 7.91 5.61
CA SER A 314 5.99 7.31 6.91
C SER A 314 5.10 7.93 7.98
N CYS A 315 4.60 7.14 8.93
CA CYS A 315 3.87 7.69 10.07
C CYS A 315 3.92 6.78 11.30
N LEU A 316 3.73 7.40 12.45
CA LEU A 316 3.34 6.74 13.69
C LEU A 316 1.84 6.93 13.90
N THR A 317 1.15 5.86 14.30
CA THR A 317 -0.25 5.92 14.70
C THR A 317 -0.50 5.04 15.91
N ARG A 318 -1.52 5.37 16.70
CA ARG A 318 -1.93 4.58 17.85
C ARG A 318 -3.15 3.75 17.48
N TRP A 319 -3.12 2.46 17.83
CA TRP A 319 -4.26 1.58 17.60
C TRP A 319 -5.38 1.86 18.62
N GLU A 320 -6.46 2.48 18.17
CA GLU A 320 -7.65 2.77 18.97
C GLU A 320 -8.95 2.51 18.20
N PRO A 321 -9.35 1.23 18.07
CA PRO A 321 -10.60 0.86 17.40
C PRO A 321 -11.81 1.16 18.27
#